data_AF-A0A917JDS6-F1
#
_entry.id   AF-A0A917JDS6-F1
#
_cell.length_a   1.000
_cell.length_b   1.000
_cell.length_c   1.000
_cell.angle_alpha   90.00
_cell.angle_beta   90.00
_cell.angle_gamma   90.00
#
_symmetry.space_group_name_H-M   'P 1'
#
loop_
_entity.id
_entity.type
_entity.pdbx_description
1 polymer ?
#
loop_
_entity_poly.entity_id
_entity_poly.type
_entity_poly.pdbx_seq_one_letter_code
_entity_poly.pdbx_strand_id
1 'polypeptide(L)'
;MVYLHIPSFKLKLPKIDVMNSTDIEVTLKNEKYLVTVKNLRSRNFSKNLPFLILSEQLPEGQVYREFPDGRIELQEVSARGAKYQSKVIQVLKANEADRVREEYGLL
;
A
#
# COMPACT_ATOMS: atom_id res chain seq x y z
N MET A 1 -55.67 9.70 -24.88
CA MET A 1 -54.76 10.54 -24.06
C MET A 1 -54.32 9.72 -22.86
N VAL A 2 -53.01 9.52 -22.74
CA VAL A 2 -52.32 8.64 -21.78
C VAL A 2 -52.05 9.42 -20.51
N TYR A 3 -52.21 8.83 -19.33
CA TYR A 3 -51.29 9.03 -18.21
C TYR A 3 -51.17 7.75 -17.39
N LEU A 4 -49.97 7.15 -17.41
CA LEU A 4 -49.52 6.15 -16.46
C LEU A 4 -49.24 6.85 -15.13
N HIS A 5 -49.93 6.44 -14.07
CA HIS A 5 -49.64 6.88 -12.71
C HIS A 5 -48.43 6.09 -12.19
N ILE A 6 -47.26 6.72 -12.19
CA ILE A 6 -46.06 6.19 -11.56
C ILE A 6 -46.01 6.81 -10.14
N PRO A 7 -46.20 6.03 -9.05
CA PRO A 7 -46.02 6.55 -7.72
C PRO A 7 -44.55 6.96 -7.53
N SER A 8 -44.35 8.22 -7.15
CA SER A 8 -43.06 8.86 -6.96
C SER A 8 -42.22 8.07 -5.96
N PHE A 9 -41.22 7.33 -6.45
CA PHE A 9 -40.13 6.83 -5.63
C PHE A 9 -39.41 8.06 -5.04
N LYS A 10 -39.58 8.32 -3.75
CA LYS A 10 -38.70 9.25 -3.02
C LYS A 10 -37.34 8.58 -2.90
N LEU A 11 -36.50 8.69 -3.93
CA LEU A 11 -35.08 8.45 -3.78
C LEU A 11 -34.55 9.53 -2.82
N LYS A 12 -34.31 9.14 -1.57
CA LYS A 12 -33.53 9.95 -0.65
C LYS A 12 -32.10 9.88 -1.14
N LEU A 13 -31.73 10.81 -2.01
CA LEU A 13 -30.34 10.99 -2.42
C LEU A 13 -29.50 11.14 -1.15
N PRO A 14 -28.37 10.41 -1.00
CA PRO A 14 -27.45 10.64 0.09
C PRO A 14 -27.06 12.12 0.07
N LYS A 15 -27.01 12.74 1.25
CA LYS A 15 -26.46 14.09 1.39
C LYS A 15 -25.06 14.04 0.78
N ILE A 16 -24.86 14.78 -0.31
CA ILE A 16 -23.53 15.06 -0.84
C ILE A 16 -22.92 15.98 0.21
N ASP A 17 -22.23 15.40 1.20
CA ASP A 17 -21.23 16.15 1.93
C ASP A 17 -20.23 16.58 0.87
N VAL A 18 -20.22 17.88 0.58
CA VAL A 18 -19.27 18.49 -0.33
C VAL A 18 -17.89 18.21 0.28
N MET A 19 -17.19 17.18 -0.23
CA MET A 19 -15.82 16.89 0.19
C MET A 19 -15.03 18.19 0.12
N ASN A 20 -14.43 18.57 1.24
CA ASN A 20 -13.73 19.84 1.34
C ASN A 20 -12.57 19.83 0.33
N SER A 21 -12.17 20.99 -0.19
CA SER A 21 -11.08 21.07 -1.19
C SER A 21 -9.78 20.42 -0.69
N THR A 22 -9.56 20.45 0.62
CA THR A 22 -8.46 19.76 1.32
C THR A 22 -8.54 18.24 1.21
N ASP A 23 -9.72 17.66 1.31
CA ASP A 23 -9.91 16.19 1.28
C ASP A 23 -9.64 15.64 -0.11
N ILE A 24 -10.02 16.41 -1.14
CA ILE A 24 -9.73 16.11 -2.55
C ILE A 24 -8.22 16.16 -2.80
N GLU A 25 -7.53 17.20 -2.31
CA GLU A 25 -6.08 17.33 -2.48
C GLU A 25 -5.29 16.22 -1.78
N VAL A 26 -5.69 15.85 -0.56
CA VAL A 26 -5.09 14.73 0.19
C VAL A 26 -5.28 13.41 -0.56
N THR A 27 -6.47 13.16 -1.10
CA THR A 27 -6.77 11.95 -1.87
C THR A 27 -5.90 11.87 -3.12
N LEU A 28 -5.82 12.94 -3.91
CA LEU A 28 -4.97 13.00 -5.11
C LEU A 28 -3.48 12.82 -4.79
N LYS A 29 -3.01 13.39 -3.68
CA LYS A 29 -1.63 13.21 -3.21
C LYS A 29 -1.36 11.75 -2.84
N ASN A 30 -2.32 11.09 -2.19
CA ASN A 30 -2.22 9.68 -1.82
C ASN A 30 -2.18 8.77 -3.06
N GLU A 31 -3.02 9.03 -4.07
CA GLU A 31 -3.00 8.28 -5.33
C GLU A 31 -1.66 8.41 -6.06
N LYS A 32 -1.15 9.64 -6.21
CA LYS A 32 0.16 9.89 -6.82
C LYS A 32 1.29 9.21 -6.04
N TYR A 33 1.21 9.22 -4.72
CA TYR A 33 2.15 8.52 -3.86
C TYR A 33 2.14 7.01 -4.14
N LEU A 34 0.97 6.36 -4.11
CA LEU A 34 0.85 4.92 -4.37
C LEU A 34 1.36 4.54 -5.76
N VAL A 35 1.04 5.32 -6.79
CA VAL A 35 1.56 5.12 -8.15
C VAL A 35 3.08 5.21 -8.17
N THR A 36 3.66 6.19 -7.48
CA THR A 36 5.12 6.35 -7.39
C THR A 36 5.78 5.16 -6.72
N VAL A 37 5.22 4.69 -5.61
CA VAL A 37 5.70 3.51 -4.86
C VAL A 37 5.65 2.25 -5.73
N LYS A 38 4.52 1.98 -6.39
CA LYS A 38 4.36 0.85 -7.32
C LYS A 38 5.37 0.90 -8.46
N ASN A 39 5.58 2.08 -9.05
CA ASN A 39 6.58 2.27 -10.11
C ASN A 39 8.01 2.02 -9.62
N LEU A 40 8.34 2.47 -8.40
CA LEU A 40 9.65 2.23 -7.79
C LEU A 40 9.88 0.74 -7.55
N ARG A 41 8.87 0.04 -6.99
CA ARG A 41 8.88 -1.42 -6.81
C ARG A 41 9.14 -2.15 -8.12
N SER A 42 8.38 -1.85 -9.16
CA SER A 42 8.57 -2.44 -10.50
C SER A 42 9.96 -2.15 -11.08
N ARG A 43 10.50 -0.94 -10.89
CA ARG A 43 11.86 -0.58 -11.33
C ARG A 43 12.97 -1.30 -10.57
N ASN A 44 12.78 -1.59 -9.28
CA ASN A 44 13.71 -2.41 -8.52
C ASN A 44 13.70 -3.85 -9.06
N PHE A 45 12.51 -4.42 -9.25
CA PHE A 45 12.38 -5.79 -9.73
C PHE A 45 12.92 -6.00 -11.14
N SER A 46 12.75 -5.03 -12.05
CA SER A 46 13.33 -5.11 -13.40
C SER A 46 14.86 -5.13 -13.40
N LYS A 47 15.49 -4.71 -12.30
CA LYS A 47 16.95 -4.77 -12.07
C LYS A 47 17.35 -5.92 -11.16
N ASN A 48 16.44 -6.85 -10.87
CA ASN A 48 16.61 -7.93 -9.91
C ASN A 48 17.02 -7.44 -8.49
N LEU A 49 16.56 -6.25 -8.11
CA LEU A 49 16.82 -5.66 -6.81
C LEU A 49 15.60 -5.81 -5.90
N PRO A 50 15.79 -6.03 -4.60
CA PRO A 50 14.69 -6.08 -3.66
C PRO A 50 14.06 -4.70 -3.45
N PHE A 51 12.82 -4.70 -2.99
CA PHE A 51 12.06 -3.53 -2.60
C PHE A 51 11.91 -3.50 -1.08
N LEU A 52 12.27 -2.37 -0.47
CA LEU A 52 12.22 -2.17 0.98
C LEU A 52 10.85 -1.62 1.37
N ILE A 53 10.19 -2.25 2.32
CA ILE A 53 8.93 -1.80 2.89
C ILE A 53 9.17 -1.48 4.36
N LEU A 54 9.04 -0.20 4.70
CA LEU A 54 9.15 0.29 6.06
C LEU A 54 7.78 0.22 6.73
N SER A 55 7.74 -0.37 7.93
CA SER A 55 6.51 -0.59 8.68
C SER A 55 6.62 0.03 10.06
N GLU A 56 5.61 0.80 10.46
CA GLU A 56 5.49 1.33 11.83
C GLU A 56 5.01 0.26 12.83
N GLN A 57 4.54 -0.89 12.34
CA GLN A 57 4.08 -2.00 13.17
C GLN A 57 5.21 -2.97 13.53
N LEU A 58 6.35 -2.86 12.85
CA LEU A 58 7.52 -3.64 13.15
C LEU A 58 8.34 -2.98 14.28
N PRO A 59 9.02 -3.78 15.12
CA PRO A 59 9.99 -3.25 16.07
C PRO A 59 11.06 -2.39 15.38
N GLU A 60 11.63 -1.44 16.12
CA GLU A 60 12.72 -0.60 15.60
C GLU A 60 13.86 -1.47 15.07
N GLY A 61 14.40 -1.07 13.92
CA GLY A 61 15.44 -1.83 13.22
C GLY A 61 14.90 -3.01 12.40
N GLN A 62 13.59 -3.30 12.39
CA GLN A 62 13.03 -4.33 11.53
C GLN A 62 12.35 -3.77 10.29
N VAL A 63 12.46 -4.50 9.18
CA VAL A 63 11.92 -4.11 7.87
C VAL A 63 11.45 -5.33 7.09
N TYR A 64 10.47 -5.12 6.20
CA TYR A 64 10.16 -6.11 5.18
C TYR A 64 10.96 -5.84 3.91
N ARG A 65 11.45 -6.90 3.29
CA ARG A 65 12.17 -6.85 2.02
C ARG A 65 11.52 -7.80 1.03
N GLU A 66 10.90 -7.24 0.00
CA GLU A 66 10.28 -8.02 -1.07
C GLU A 66 11.28 -8.24 -2.21
N PHE A 67 11.29 -9.45 -2.75
CA PHE A 67 12.16 -9.86 -3.83
C PHE A 67 11.36 -10.04 -5.14
N PRO A 68 12.04 -9.98 -6.30
CA PRO A 68 11.39 -10.13 -7.61
C PRO A 68 10.70 -11.48 -7.83
N ASP A 69 11.10 -12.50 -7.08
CA ASP A 69 10.47 -13.83 -7.06
C ASP A 69 9.14 -13.87 -6.26
N GLY A 70 8.71 -12.74 -5.69
CA GLY A 70 7.50 -12.62 -4.88
C GLY A 70 7.69 -13.02 -3.42
N ARG A 71 8.91 -13.34 -2.99
CA ARG A 71 9.22 -13.63 -1.59
C ARG A 71 9.32 -12.35 -0.78
N ILE A 72 8.80 -12.36 0.45
CA ILE A 72 9.02 -11.28 1.43
C ILE A 72 9.79 -11.85 2.61
N GLU A 73 10.89 -11.17 2.96
CA GLU A 73 11.67 -11.45 4.16
C GLU A 73 11.43 -10.37 5.21
N LEU A 74 11.23 -10.78 6.47
CA LEU A 74 11.39 -9.91 7.63
C LEU A 74 12.87 -9.91 8.01
N GLN A 75 13.49 -8.73 8.02
CA GLN A 75 14.90 -8.55 8.35
C GLN A 75 15.09 -7.59 9.53
N GLU A 76 16.09 -7.87 10.34
CA GLU A 76 16.64 -6.93 11.32
C GLU A 76 17.85 -6.24 10.73
N VAL A 77 17.92 -4.92 10.84
CA VAL A 77 19.02 -4.06 10.39
C VAL A 77 19.66 -3.43 11.60
N SER A 78 20.96 -3.67 11.77
CA SER A 78 21.75 -3.07 12.85
C SER A 78 22.97 -2.36 12.29
N ALA A 79 23.39 -1.29 12.97
CA ALA A 79 24.62 -0.60 12.69
C ALA A 79 25.74 -1.19 13.56
N ARG A 80 26.86 -1.56 12.93
CA ARG A 80 28.09 -1.95 13.62
C ARG A 80 29.20 -0.99 13.18
N GLY A 81 29.35 0.12 13.92
CA GLY A 81 30.22 1.23 13.53
C GLY A 81 29.71 1.90 12.25
N ALA A 82 30.57 2.03 11.23
CA ALA A 82 30.21 2.64 9.95
C ALA A 82 29.52 1.68 8.96
N LYS A 83 29.23 0.43 9.36
CA LYS A 83 28.65 -0.59 8.48
C LYS A 83 27.25 -0.98 8.96
N TYR A 84 26.33 -1.10 8.01
CA TYR A 84 25.01 -1.71 8.25
C TYR A 84 25.08 -3.20 7.94
N GLN A 85 24.50 -4.00 8.84
CA GLN A 85 24.32 -5.43 8.65
C GLN A 85 22.83 -5.73 8.70
N SER A 86 22.37 -6.64 7.85
CA SER A 86 21.01 -7.17 7.94
C SER A 86 21.02 -8.67 8.19
N LYS A 87 20.05 -9.11 8.98
CA LYS A 87 19.83 -10.52 9.33
C LYS A 87 18.39 -10.87 8.98
N VAL A 88 18.19 -11.96 8.25
CA VAL A 88 16.85 -12.49 8.00
C VAL A 88 16.33 -13.12 9.29
N ILE A 89 15.19 -12.61 9.77
CA ILE A 89 14.46 -13.18 10.91
C ILE A 89 13.56 -14.30 10.40
N GLN A 90 12.81 -14.04 9.34
CA GLN A 90 11.81 -14.96 8.81
C GLN A 90 11.57 -14.70 7.32
N VAL A 91 11.29 -15.76 6.56
CA VAL A 91 10.65 -15.68 5.25
C VAL A 91 9.15 -15.80 5.45
N LEU A 92 8.37 -14.82 5.00
CA LEU A 92 6.92 -14.82 5.14
C LEU A 92 6.29 -15.91 4.27
N LYS A 93 5.20 -16.50 4.76
CA LYS A 93 4.33 -17.36 3.95
C LYS A 93 3.59 -16.51 2.91
N ALA A 94 3.15 -17.12 1.82
CA ALA A 94 2.48 -16.41 0.72
C ALA A 94 1.30 -15.54 1.20
N ASN A 95 0.44 -16.08 2.07
CA ASN A 95 -0.70 -15.37 2.64
C ASN A 95 -0.29 -14.18 3.55
N GLU A 96 0.83 -14.28 4.26
CA GLU A 96 1.37 -13.17 5.06
C GLU A 96 1.96 -12.10 4.15
N ALA A 97 2.68 -12.51 3.10
CA ALA A 97 3.23 -11.61 2.11
C ALA A 97 2.14 -10.82 1.37
N ASP A 98 1.01 -11.47 1.05
CA ASP A 98 -0.13 -10.81 0.41
C ASP A 98 -0.79 -9.78 1.33
N ARG A 99 -0.92 -10.08 2.63
CA ARG A 99 -1.42 -9.10 3.61
C ARG A 99 -0.51 -7.88 3.71
N VAL A 100 0.80 -8.07 3.73
CA VAL A 100 1.77 -6.95 3.70
C VAL A 100 1.59 -6.13 2.42
N ARG A 101 1.43 -6.77 1.25
CA ARG A 101 1.19 -6.02 0.01
C ARG A 101 -0.10 -5.22 0.06
N GLU A 102 -1.18 -5.81 0.57
CA GLU A 102 -2.47 -5.13 0.71
C GLU A 102 -2.37 -3.90 1.62
N GLU A 103 -1.77 -4.08 2.80
CA GLU A 103 -1.60 -3.03 3.80
C GLU A 103 -0.83 -1.82 3.27
N TYR A 104 0.22 -2.07 2.48
CA TYR A 104 1.06 -1.01 1.90
C TYR A 104 0.62 -0.58 0.49
N GLY A 105 -0.56 -1.00 0.03
CA GLY A 105 -1.13 -0.59 -1.26
C GLY A 105 -0.32 -1.06 -2.47
N LEU A 106 0.28 -2.24 -2.40
CA LEU A 106 1.16 -2.84 -3.41
C LEU A 106 0.47 -3.92 -4.28
N LEU A 107 -0.78 -4.28 -3.97
CA LEU A 107 -1.65 -5.08 -4.84
C LEU A 107 -2.28 -4.24 -5.95
#